data_AF-A0A1Y0MCZ1-F1
#
_entry.id   AF-A0A1Y0MCZ1-F1
#
_cell.length_a   1.000
_cell.length_b   1.000
_cell.length_c   1.000
_cell.angle_alpha   90.00
_cell.angle_beta   90.00
_cell.angle_gamma   90.00
#
_symmetry.space_group_name_H-M   'P 1'
#
loop_
_entity.id
_entity.type
_entity.pdbx_description
1 polymer ?
#
loop_
_entity_poly.entity_id
_entity_poly.type
_entity_poly.pdbx_seq_one_letter_code
_entity_poly.pdbx_strand_id
1 'polypeptide(L)'
;MATKIVKVIKPVERKTYIKGNFVGKYYGDFDSKKVLFKNERYYNINIYEGEIRNTEIISESDYEDIDSETHFLQQQFENVTSITDEQINNFDGFRLKINAPKVQFIDIEDVVKEDNQTFGTFSCKVYGYLIDTRDKEFETEIKVCDWCYKIPSLCKCKPYRPIEIDKPDTTKPKDSQGRTRIPSGVDFSEIFGWFIIIGLGIAFIAAIGLPGLILLAVITVIYFLFSYVSVLANGIINIIGWLLRLFFNFLIFMFAISILSGIYSVVTKSSTRSTGNIIPDQTEFVKEETTTQTKLTDSVSIISHQRVWRDYNQNIYRGNLSVLSSDFNASFQHRNLTNYRLYDDYQWTQLYHSLINNDKNKLEYVIKTFDSISRKNQLNKTQFAEMVVSCIQDIPYALVLQEQCKSNLYEDNSIKQQLYKCQECCIGDVKYGVQAPVEFVANLKGDCDTRTVLLFTILSKFGYDVAVLGSLPYQHSILAINLPYNGIYKSIKGKRYYTWETTAKGFEPGVLNPEISNMDLWSVHLITNNN
;
A
#
# COMPACT_ATOMS: atom_id res chain seq x y z
N MET A 1 9.49 9.56 -31.40
CA MET A 1 8.89 8.66 -30.40
C MET A 1 7.46 8.42 -30.83
N ALA A 2 7.14 7.19 -31.20
CA ALA A 2 5.80 6.75 -31.54
C ALA A 2 4.92 6.84 -30.30
N THR A 3 3.61 6.95 -30.49
CA THR A 3 2.65 6.93 -29.40
C THR A 3 1.83 5.64 -29.45
N LYS A 4 1.48 5.13 -28.27
CA LYS A 4 0.65 3.93 -28.12
C LYS A 4 -0.52 4.27 -27.21
N ILE A 5 -1.72 3.93 -27.65
CA ILE A 5 -2.92 4.01 -26.81
C ILE A 5 -2.92 2.79 -25.90
N VAL A 6 -3.04 3.01 -24.60
CA VAL A 6 -3.20 1.97 -23.59
C VAL A 6 -4.46 2.21 -22.79
N LYS A 7 -5.16 1.12 -22.48
CA LYS A 7 -6.34 1.11 -21.63
C LYS A 7 -5.88 1.05 -20.18
N VAL A 8 -6.31 2.02 -19.40
CA VAL A 8 -6.05 2.13 -17.96
C VAL A 8 -7.39 2.11 -17.25
N ILE A 9 -7.53 1.24 -16.27
CA ILE A 9 -8.69 1.20 -15.40
C ILE A 9 -8.44 2.21 -14.28
N LYS A 10 -9.32 3.20 -14.09
CA LYS A 10 -9.25 4.13 -12.97
C LYS A 10 -10.50 4.01 -12.10
N PRO A 11 -10.35 4.15 -10.78
CA PRO A 11 -11.47 4.19 -9.86
C PRO A 11 -12.21 5.52 -10.03
N VAL A 12 -13.52 5.45 -10.25
CA VAL A 12 -14.38 6.64 -10.27
C VAL A 12 -15.34 6.51 -9.09
N GLU A 13 -15.31 7.50 -8.20
CA GLU A 13 -16.29 7.61 -7.12
C GLU A 13 -17.69 7.77 -7.73
N ARG A 14 -18.60 6.88 -7.35
CA ARG A 14 -20.02 7.00 -7.61
C ARG A 14 -20.70 7.39 -6.31
N LYS A 15 -21.51 8.44 -6.39
CA LYS A 15 -22.39 8.87 -5.31
C LYS A 15 -23.76 8.22 -5.52
N THR A 16 -24.25 7.55 -4.49
CA THR A 16 -25.63 7.07 -4.44
C THR A 16 -26.37 7.89 -3.40
N TYR A 17 -27.23 8.80 -3.86
CA TYR A 17 -28.02 9.67 -2.99
C TYR A 17 -29.17 8.88 -2.38
N ILE A 18 -29.36 9.04 -1.08
CA ILE A 18 -30.35 8.32 -0.28
C ILE A 18 -31.15 9.26 0.61
N LYS A 19 -32.36 8.84 0.96
CA LYS A 19 -33.15 9.41 2.06
C LYS A 19 -33.68 8.29 2.94
N GLY A 20 -33.96 8.59 4.21
CA GLY A 20 -34.61 7.64 5.11
C GLY A 20 -35.01 8.28 6.43
N ASN A 21 -35.71 7.50 7.26
CA ASN A 21 -36.02 7.88 8.63
C ASN A 21 -34.82 7.54 9.50
N PHE A 22 -34.30 8.52 10.23
CA PHE A 22 -33.08 8.40 11.01
C PHE A 22 -33.35 8.64 12.48
N VAL A 23 -32.76 7.81 13.33
CA VAL A 23 -32.71 8.01 14.78
C VAL A 23 -31.23 8.04 15.18
N GLY A 24 -30.77 9.14 15.74
CA GLY A 24 -29.37 9.33 16.12
C GLY A 24 -29.22 9.68 17.58
N LYS A 25 -28.16 9.15 18.20
CA LYS A 25 -27.71 9.63 19.50
C LYS A 25 -26.68 10.73 19.29
N TYR A 26 -26.81 11.79 20.07
CA TYR A 26 -25.94 12.94 19.97
C TYR A 26 -25.36 13.33 21.32
N TYR A 27 -24.19 13.97 21.26
CA TYR A 27 -23.71 14.86 22.32
C TYR A 27 -23.53 16.26 21.73
N GLY A 28 -23.65 17.30 22.53
CA GLY A 28 -23.49 18.67 22.10
C GLY A 28 -22.70 19.48 23.10
N ASP A 29 -21.69 20.19 22.62
CA ASP A 29 -20.85 21.05 23.45
C ASP A 29 -21.38 22.48 23.46
N PHE A 30 -21.49 23.08 24.64
CA PHE A 30 -21.97 24.44 24.82
C PHE A 30 -21.04 25.45 24.13
N ASP A 31 -21.62 26.21 23.21
CA ASP A 31 -20.93 27.27 22.48
C ASP A 31 -21.15 28.62 23.16
N SER A 32 -20.25 28.95 24.08
CA SER A 32 -20.26 30.23 24.80
C SER A 32 -20.10 31.48 23.90
N LYS A 33 -19.71 31.31 22.63
CA LYS A 33 -19.49 32.43 21.68
C LYS A 33 -20.74 32.77 20.87
N LYS A 34 -21.70 31.85 20.75
CA LYS A 34 -23.00 32.08 20.12
C LYS A 34 -24.00 32.51 21.19
N VAL A 35 -24.05 33.79 21.51
CA VAL A 35 -25.07 34.36 22.40
C VAL A 35 -25.83 35.43 21.64
N LEU A 36 -26.90 35.03 20.96
CA LEU A 36 -27.81 35.97 20.28
C LEU A 36 -28.82 36.59 21.26
N PHE A 37 -29.24 35.85 22.29
CA PHE A 37 -30.20 36.31 23.31
C PHE A 37 -29.78 35.85 24.71
N LYS A 38 -30.14 36.66 25.72
CA LYS A 38 -29.66 36.55 27.11
C LYS A 38 -30.07 35.26 27.84
N ASN A 39 -31.02 34.48 27.30
CA ASN A 39 -31.59 33.28 27.91
C ASN A 39 -31.50 32.02 27.03
N GLU A 40 -30.76 32.06 25.92
CA GLU A 40 -30.59 30.91 25.03
C GLU A 40 -29.19 30.30 25.17
N ARG A 41 -29.11 28.98 25.10
CA ARG A 41 -27.85 28.24 25.07
C ARG A 41 -27.74 27.51 23.75
N TYR A 42 -26.62 27.70 23.08
CA TYR A 42 -26.32 27.09 21.79
C TYR A 42 -25.37 25.92 22.03
N TYR A 43 -25.64 24.79 21.38
CA TYR A 43 -24.80 23.61 21.45
C TYR A 43 -24.37 23.21 20.05
N ASN A 44 -23.10 22.84 19.89
CA ASN A 44 -22.60 22.25 18.67
C ASN A 44 -22.85 20.73 18.74
N ILE A 45 -23.88 20.26 18.03
CA ILE A 45 -24.36 18.88 18.08
C ILE A 45 -23.47 17.97 17.22
N ASN A 46 -23.03 16.86 17.81
CA ASN A 46 -22.28 15.78 17.19
C ASN A 46 -23.00 14.45 17.38
N ILE A 47 -23.17 13.72 16.29
CA ILE A 47 -23.84 12.43 16.21
C ILE A 47 -22.77 11.35 16.20
N TYR A 48 -22.90 10.39 17.12
CA TYR A 48 -21.88 9.34 17.32
C TYR A 48 -22.40 7.94 17.02
N GLU A 49 -23.72 7.77 16.99
CA GLU A 49 -24.41 6.52 16.67
C GLU A 49 -25.74 6.86 16.00
N GLY A 50 -26.15 6.07 15.01
CA GLY A 50 -27.45 6.28 14.39
C GLY A 50 -27.97 5.06 13.66
N GLU A 51 -29.28 5.08 13.41
CA GLU A 51 -29.99 4.03 12.71
C GLU A 51 -30.85 4.67 11.62
N ILE A 52 -30.78 4.14 10.40
CA ILE A 52 -31.61 4.56 9.28
C ILE A 52 -32.55 3.43 8.86
N ARG A 53 -33.82 3.78 8.65
CA ARG A 53 -34.89 2.88 8.20
C ARG A 53 -35.58 3.45 6.96
N ASN A 54 -36.26 2.59 6.22
CA ASN A 54 -37.00 2.94 5.01
C ASN A 54 -36.13 3.72 4.02
N THR A 55 -34.93 3.20 3.74
CA THR A 55 -33.96 3.88 2.89
C THR A 55 -34.40 3.81 1.42
N GLU A 56 -34.55 4.96 0.79
CA GLU A 56 -34.88 5.10 -0.63
C GLU A 56 -33.73 5.79 -1.38
N ILE A 57 -33.42 5.34 -2.59
CA ILE A 57 -32.49 6.03 -3.49
C ILE A 57 -33.23 7.22 -4.12
N ILE A 58 -32.59 8.38 -4.14
CA ILE A 58 -33.09 9.61 -4.76
C ILE A 58 -32.14 10.11 -5.84
N SER A 59 -32.61 11.07 -6.65
CA SER A 59 -31.72 11.73 -7.61
C SER A 59 -30.84 12.77 -6.93
N GLU A 60 -29.74 13.14 -7.59
CA GLU A 60 -28.87 14.23 -7.14
C GLU A 60 -29.61 15.57 -7.09
N SER A 61 -30.47 15.85 -8.07
CA SER A 61 -31.30 17.07 -8.07
C SER A 61 -32.23 17.12 -6.87
N ASP A 62 -32.90 16.00 -6.54
CA ASP A 62 -33.79 15.96 -5.37
C ASP A 62 -33.02 16.22 -4.07
N TYR A 63 -31.78 15.72 -3.96
CA TYR A 63 -30.92 15.96 -2.81
C TYR A 63 -30.46 17.42 -2.71
N GLU A 64 -30.08 18.03 -3.84
CA GLU A 64 -29.64 19.44 -3.86
C GLU A 64 -30.77 20.40 -3.48
N ASP A 65 -32.01 20.10 -3.88
CA ASP A 65 -33.20 20.89 -3.57
C ASP A 65 -33.67 20.79 -2.10
N ILE A 66 -33.09 19.89 -1.31
CA ILE A 66 -33.39 19.81 0.13
C ILE A 66 -32.80 21.01 0.88
N ASP A 67 -33.68 21.79 1.49
CA ASP A 67 -33.34 22.75 2.54
C ASP A 67 -33.25 22.03 3.89
N SER A 68 -32.12 22.19 4.58
CA SER A 68 -31.80 21.46 5.81
C SER A 68 -32.15 22.32 7.01
N GLU A 69 -32.93 21.79 7.96
CA GLU A 69 -33.35 22.52 9.17
C GLU A 69 -32.16 22.92 10.07
N THR A 70 -31.04 22.19 9.95
CA THR A 70 -29.80 22.48 10.66
C THR A 70 -28.59 22.33 9.76
N HIS A 71 -27.57 23.16 9.98
CA HIS A 71 -26.22 22.97 9.47
C HIS A 71 -25.38 22.25 10.52
N PHE A 72 -25.28 20.92 10.44
CA PHE A 72 -24.34 20.18 11.26
C PHE A 72 -22.91 20.55 10.87
N LEU A 73 -22.02 20.68 11.86
CA LEU A 73 -20.58 20.82 11.61
C LEU A 73 -19.98 19.51 11.07
N GLN A 74 -20.63 18.38 11.39
CA GLN A 74 -20.24 17.08 10.90
C GLN A 74 -20.51 16.95 9.41
N GLN A 75 -19.45 16.67 8.65
CA GLN A 75 -19.55 16.42 7.21
C GLN A 75 -20.10 15.03 6.86
N GLN A 76 -20.24 14.16 7.87
CA GLN A 76 -20.69 12.79 7.72
C GLN A 76 -21.30 12.25 9.02
N PHE A 77 -22.31 11.41 8.91
CA PHE A 77 -22.76 10.56 10.01
C PHE A 77 -22.07 9.21 9.90
N GLU A 78 -21.23 8.90 10.90
CA GLU A 78 -20.52 7.63 11.02
C GLU A 78 -21.34 6.63 11.83
N ASN A 79 -21.00 5.35 11.72
CA ASN A 79 -21.65 4.26 12.47
C ASN A 79 -23.17 4.20 12.29
N VAL A 80 -23.68 4.52 11.09
CA VAL A 80 -25.11 4.45 10.81
C VAL A 80 -25.49 3.01 10.48
N THR A 81 -26.35 2.40 11.27
CA THR A 81 -26.88 1.06 10.98
C THR A 81 -28.11 1.19 10.10
N SER A 82 -28.10 0.56 8.94
CA SER A 82 -29.27 0.39 8.09
C SER A 82 -29.84 -1.00 8.30
N ILE A 83 -31.09 -1.07 8.72
CA ILE A 83 -31.82 -2.33 8.90
C ILE A 83 -32.67 -2.54 7.64
N THR A 84 -32.50 -3.69 7.00
CA THR A 84 -33.30 -4.07 5.83
C THR A 84 -34.57 -4.77 6.27
N ASP A 85 -35.69 -4.48 5.62
CA ASP A 85 -36.97 -5.18 5.90
C ASP A 85 -36.93 -6.65 5.45
N GLU A 86 -36.01 -6.99 4.54
CA GLU A 86 -35.73 -8.36 4.09
C GLU A 86 -34.39 -8.85 4.67
N GLN A 87 -34.37 -10.05 5.28
CA GLN A 87 -33.13 -10.70 5.70
C GLN A 87 -32.32 -11.14 4.49
N ILE A 88 -31.11 -10.59 4.35
CA ILE A 88 -30.15 -11.03 3.33
C ILE A 88 -29.22 -12.07 3.98
N ASN A 89 -29.56 -13.35 3.82
CA ASN A 89 -28.86 -14.48 4.47
C ASN A 89 -28.89 -14.37 6.02
N ASN A 90 -27.71 -14.32 6.66
CA ASN A 90 -27.55 -14.19 8.12
C ASN A 90 -27.27 -12.73 8.56
N PHE A 91 -27.52 -11.74 7.69
CA PHE A 91 -27.24 -10.34 7.98
C PHE A 91 -28.56 -9.57 8.16
N ASP A 92 -28.70 -8.93 9.31
CA ASP A 92 -29.88 -8.13 9.69
C ASP A 92 -29.72 -6.63 9.37
N GLY A 93 -28.57 -6.23 8.80
CA GLY A 93 -28.31 -4.83 8.44
C GLY A 93 -26.88 -4.53 8.01
N PHE A 94 -26.65 -3.30 7.57
CA PHE A 94 -25.36 -2.79 7.10
C PHE A 94 -24.91 -1.60 7.94
N ARG A 95 -23.61 -1.50 8.23
CA ARG A 95 -23.04 -0.24 8.70
C ARG A 95 -22.66 0.62 7.51
N LEU A 96 -23.17 1.83 7.51
CA LEU A 96 -23.04 2.81 6.44
C LEU A 96 -22.46 4.10 6.99
N LYS A 97 -21.96 4.90 6.06
CA LYS A 97 -21.49 6.25 6.28
C LYS A 97 -22.29 7.18 5.38
N ILE A 98 -23.09 8.05 5.97
CA ILE A 98 -23.91 9.03 5.23
C ILE A 98 -23.07 10.30 5.09
N ASN A 99 -22.70 10.67 3.86
CA ASN A 99 -21.91 11.86 3.58
C ASN A 99 -22.82 13.06 3.29
N ALA A 100 -22.37 14.25 3.71
CA ALA A 100 -23.08 15.51 3.61
C ALA A 100 -24.56 15.40 4.05
N PRO A 101 -24.82 15.01 5.30
CA PRO A 101 -26.18 14.80 5.76
C PRO A 101 -26.97 16.11 5.79
N LYS A 102 -28.15 16.11 5.17
CA LYS A 102 -29.20 17.13 5.31
C LYS A 102 -30.36 16.52 6.08
N VAL A 103 -31.03 17.30 6.93
CA VAL A 103 -32.12 16.79 7.78
C VAL A 103 -33.35 17.67 7.74
N GLN A 104 -34.51 17.04 7.91
CA GLN A 104 -35.82 17.68 8.04
C GLN A 104 -36.62 16.99 9.13
N PHE A 105 -37.60 17.69 9.70
CA PHE A 105 -38.50 17.21 10.73
C PHE A 105 -37.74 16.68 11.95
N ILE A 106 -36.81 17.49 12.47
CA ILE A 106 -36.03 17.10 13.65
C ILE A 106 -36.93 17.11 14.89
N ASP A 107 -36.94 16.00 15.60
CA ASP A 107 -37.51 15.88 16.93
C ASP A 107 -36.45 15.41 17.92
N ILE A 108 -36.37 16.05 19.09
CA ILE A 108 -35.32 15.81 20.09
C ILE A 108 -35.94 15.31 21.38
N GLU A 109 -35.49 14.14 21.82
CA GLU A 109 -35.99 13.43 23.01
C GLU A 109 -34.83 13.03 23.94
N ASP A 110 -35.16 12.60 25.16
CA ASP A 110 -34.22 12.06 26.15
C ASP A 110 -33.00 12.96 26.46
N VAL A 111 -33.23 14.27 26.54
CA VAL A 111 -32.16 15.26 26.73
C VAL A 111 -31.64 15.27 28.17
N VAL A 112 -30.37 14.91 28.33
CA VAL A 112 -29.61 15.02 29.59
C VAL A 112 -28.59 16.15 29.45
N LYS A 113 -28.44 16.99 30.49
CA LYS A 113 -27.45 18.08 30.52
C LYS A 113 -26.52 17.87 31.70
N GLU A 114 -25.22 17.87 31.42
CA GLU A 114 -24.16 17.74 32.41
C GLU A 114 -23.09 18.78 32.10
N ASP A 115 -22.85 19.70 33.04
CA ASP A 115 -21.94 20.84 32.88
C ASP A 115 -22.19 21.66 31.60
N ASN A 116 -21.25 21.59 30.65
CA ASN A 116 -21.27 22.28 29.36
C ASN A 116 -21.64 21.33 28.20
N GLN A 117 -22.15 20.15 28.50
CA GLN A 117 -22.54 19.15 27.52
C GLN A 117 -24.02 18.81 27.62
N THR A 118 -24.59 18.47 26.48
CA THR A 118 -25.92 17.91 26.37
C THR A 118 -25.85 16.59 25.63
N PHE A 119 -26.59 15.59 26.07
CA PHE A 119 -26.74 14.31 25.41
C PHE A 119 -28.21 14.10 25.12
N GLY A 120 -28.52 13.35 24.09
CA GLY A 120 -29.91 12.98 23.81
C GLY A 120 -30.04 12.12 22.58
N THR A 121 -31.29 11.87 22.23
CA THR A 121 -31.67 11.17 21.00
C THR A 121 -32.44 12.14 20.13
N PHE A 122 -32.23 12.10 18.83
CA PHE A 122 -33.07 12.82 17.90
C PHE A 122 -33.57 11.90 16.80
N SER A 123 -34.77 12.16 16.32
CA SER A 123 -35.32 11.53 15.14
C SER A 123 -35.52 12.58 14.05
N CYS A 124 -35.28 12.19 12.80
CA CYS A 124 -35.47 13.09 11.66
C CYS A 124 -35.62 12.31 10.36
N LYS A 125 -35.97 13.01 9.29
CA LYS A 125 -35.72 12.53 7.94
C LYS A 125 -34.34 12.97 7.50
N VAL A 126 -33.45 12.00 7.23
CA VAL A 126 -32.08 12.27 6.76
C VAL A 126 -31.97 12.07 5.26
N TYR A 127 -31.17 12.92 4.62
CA TYR A 127 -30.76 12.84 3.24
C TYR A 127 -29.24 12.89 3.19
N GLY A 128 -28.63 12.22 2.23
CA GLY A 128 -27.18 12.25 2.05
C GLY A 128 -26.77 11.34 0.92
N TYR A 129 -25.49 11.02 0.82
CA TYR A 129 -25.03 10.06 -0.18
C TYR A 129 -24.02 9.06 0.37
N LEU A 130 -24.07 7.86 -0.21
CA LEU A 130 -23.08 6.81 -0.06
C LEU A 130 -22.05 6.95 -1.17
N ILE A 131 -20.78 6.68 -0.86
CA ILE A 131 -19.69 6.66 -1.85
C ILE A 131 -19.31 5.20 -2.09
N ASP A 132 -19.39 4.77 -3.34
CA ASP A 132 -18.81 3.51 -3.81
C ASP A 132 -17.86 3.76 -4.98
N THR A 133 -16.83 2.92 -5.09
CA THR A 133 -15.84 3.03 -6.17
C THR A 133 -16.23 2.11 -7.31
N ARG A 134 -16.30 2.64 -8.54
CA ARG A 134 -16.48 1.84 -9.75
C ARG A 134 -15.29 1.96 -10.69
N ASP A 135 -14.86 0.83 -11.19
CA ASP A 135 -13.82 0.73 -12.21
C ASP A 135 -14.36 1.28 -13.53
N LYS A 136 -13.68 2.28 -14.09
CA LYS A 136 -13.97 2.80 -15.42
C LYS A 136 -12.71 2.72 -16.28
N GLU A 137 -12.89 2.24 -17.51
CA GLU A 137 -11.81 2.12 -18.48
C GLU A 137 -11.58 3.46 -19.19
N PHE A 138 -10.32 3.89 -19.23
CA PHE A 138 -9.87 5.09 -19.90
C PHE A 138 -8.79 4.74 -20.92
N GLU A 139 -8.82 5.38 -22.09
CA GLU A 139 -7.75 5.29 -23.06
C GLU A 139 -6.77 6.45 -22.85
N THR A 140 -5.49 6.15 -22.65
CA THR A 140 -4.44 7.16 -22.52
C THR A 140 -3.33 6.92 -23.54
N GLU A 141 -2.79 8.00 -24.07
CA GLU A 141 -1.69 7.96 -25.02
C GLU A 141 -0.36 8.00 -24.26
N ILE A 142 0.49 6.98 -24.45
CA ILE A 142 1.84 6.93 -23.89
C ILE A 142 2.89 7.04 -24.99
N LYS A 143 3.97 7.78 -24.72
CA LYS A 143 5.13 7.84 -25.62
C LYS A 143 5.93 6.54 -25.51
N VAL A 144 6.28 5.96 -26.65
CA VAL A 144 7.10 4.75 -26.75
C VAL A 144 8.28 4.98 -27.69
N CYS A 145 9.32 4.16 -27.52
CA CYS A 145 10.47 4.17 -28.42
C CYS A 145 10.05 3.83 -29.86
N ASP A 146 10.51 4.61 -30.84
CA ASP A 146 10.19 4.41 -32.27
C ASP A 146 10.61 3.03 -32.82
N TRP A 147 11.57 2.37 -32.15
CA TRP A 147 12.22 1.16 -32.68
C TRP A 147 11.76 -0.11 -31.98
N CYS A 148 11.53 -0.06 -30.67
CA CYS A 148 11.11 -1.24 -29.91
C CYS A 148 9.69 -1.14 -29.33
N TYR A 149 9.00 -0.01 -29.53
CA TYR A 149 7.65 0.24 -29.03
C TYR A 149 7.47 -0.02 -27.52
N LYS A 150 8.57 0.01 -26.76
CA LYS A 150 8.60 -0.03 -25.29
C LYS A 150 8.63 1.38 -24.73
N ILE A 151 8.13 1.52 -23.52
CA ILE A 151 8.16 2.75 -22.73
C ILE A 151 9.64 3.17 -22.55
N PRO A 152 9.98 4.48 -22.60
CA PRO A 152 11.35 4.97 -22.57
C PRO A 152 12.22 4.38 -21.46
N SER A 153 11.66 4.16 -20.26
CA SER A 153 12.36 3.57 -19.11
C SER A 153 12.81 2.11 -19.31
N LEU A 154 12.20 1.38 -20.25
CA LEU A 154 12.50 -0.02 -20.59
C LEU A 154 13.21 -0.15 -21.95
N CYS A 155 13.49 0.97 -22.62
CA CYS A 155 14.13 0.99 -23.92
C CYS A 155 15.64 0.73 -23.79
N LYS A 156 16.13 -0.31 -24.45
CA LYS A 156 17.57 -0.63 -24.56
C LYS A 156 18.16 -0.31 -25.94
N CYS A 157 17.42 0.38 -26.80
CA CYS A 157 17.87 0.69 -28.15
C CYS A 157 19.07 1.65 -28.09
N LYS A 158 20.22 1.24 -28.63
CA LYS A 158 21.37 2.13 -28.82
C LYS A 158 21.09 3.09 -29.98
N PRO A 159 21.56 4.35 -29.95
CA PRO A 159 21.48 5.22 -31.11
C PRO A 159 22.25 4.60 -32.28
N TYR A 160 21.60 4.51 -33.43
CA TYR A 160 22.13 3.91 -34.65
C TYR A 160 23.35 4.70 -35.15
N ARG A 161 24.50 4.04 -35.32
CA ARG A 161 25.56 4.50 -36.24
C ARG A 161 25.36 3.76 -37.57
N PRO A 162 25.34 4.45 -38.72
CA PRO A 162 25.22 3.78 -40.01
C PRO A 162 26.40 2.82 -40.22
N ILE A 163 26.08 1.57 -40.52
CA ILE A 163 27.04 0.55 -40.93
C ILE A 163 27.15 0.65 -42.46
N GLU A 164 28.38 0.80 -42.96
CA GLU A 164 28.70 0.66 -44.39
C GLU A 164 28.40 -0.76 -44.85
N ILE A 165 27.66 -0.87 -45.95
CA ILE A 165 27.22 -2.12 -46.55
C ILE A 165 28.29 -2.57 -47.54
N ASP A 166 28.97 -3.68 -47.25
CA ASP A 166 29.61 -4.50 -48.28
C ASP A 166 28.72 -5.72 -48.61
N LYS A 167 28.63 -5.99 -49.91
CA LYS A 167 27.68 -6.92 -50.55
C LYS A 167 27.94 -8.40 -50.23
N PRO A 168 26.90 -9.25 -50.15
CA PRO A 168 27.06 -10.69 -49.97
C PRO A 168 27.13 -11.47 -51.31
N ASP A 169 28.00 -12.48 -51.32
CA ASP A 169 28.10 -13.53 -52.34
C ASP A 169 27.09 -14.66 -52.06
N THR A 170 26.54 -15.23 -53.12
CA THR A 170 25.42 -16.16 -53.13
C THR A 170 25.87 -17.62 -53.24
N THR A 171 25.41 -18.50 -52.35
CA THR A 171 25.22 -19.91 -52.68
C THR A 171 24.01 -20.51 -51.94
N LYS A 172 23.18 -21.26 -52.68
CA LYS A 172 21.95 -21.96 -52.26
C LYS A 172 22.27 -23.33 -51.62
N PRO A 173 21.26 -23.98 -51.00
CA PRO A 173 20.87 -25.30 -51.54
C PRO A 173 19.35 -25.55 -51.63
N LYS A 174 19.01 -26.64 -52.34
CA LYS A 174 17.71 -27.12 -52.84
C LYS A 174 16.99 -28.10 -51.89
N ASP A 175 15.67 -28.21 -52.14
CA ASP A 175 14.67 -29.26 -51.79
C ASP A 175 15.20 -30.72 -51.81
N SER A 176 14.58 -31.74 -51.20
CA SER A 176 13.15 -32.12 -51.28
C SER A 176 12.73 -33.23 -50.30
N GLN A 177 11.43 -33.53 -50.36
CA GLN A 177 10.49 -34.23 -49.48
C GLN A 177 10.66 -35.76 -49.28
N GLY A 178 9.97 -36.30 -48.27
CA GLY A 178 9.46 -37.70 -48.27
C GLY A 178 8.74 -38.15 -46.99
N ARG A 179 7.42 -38.41 -47.07
CA ARG A 179 6.53 -38.95 -46.01
C ARG A 179 6.56 -40.49 -45.94
N THR A 180 6.21 -41.09 -44.79
CA THR A 180 5.03 -42.01 -44.59
C THR A 180 4.93 -42.52 -43.13
N ARG A 181 3.73 -42.99 -42.74
CA ARG A 181 3.24 -43.30 -41.36
C ARG A 181 3.23 -44.83 -41.03
N ILE A 182 3.61 -45.17 -39.78
CA ILE A 182 3.05 -46.08 -38.70
C ILE A 182 2.28 -47.38 -39.12
N PRO A 183 2.48 -48.57 -38.47
CA PRO A 183 1.72 -48.94 -37.26
C PRO A 183 2.47 -49.75 -36.14
N SER A 184 1.78 -49.82 -35.00
CA SER A 184 2.04 -50.41 -33.66
C SER A 184 2.22 -51.93 -33.55
N GLY A 185 2.88 -52.41 -32.47
CA GLY A 185 2.80 -53.81 -32.04
C GLY A 185 3.56 -54.18 -30.75
N VAL A 186 2.79 -54.34 -29.66
CA VAL A 186 2.85 -55.27 -28.49
C VAL A 186 4.20 -55.77 -27.92
N ASP A 187 4.29 -55.62 -26.60
CA ASP A 187 5.30 -56.07 -25.64
C ASP A 187 5.37 -57.60 -25.50
N PHE A 188 6.57 -58.18 -25.64
CA PHE A 188 6.86 -59.62 -25.45
C PHE A 188 8.34 -59.87 -25.06
N SER A 189 8.94 -58.99 -24.24
CA SER A 189 10.42 -58.93 -24.11
C SER A 189 11.06 -59.55 -22.87
N GLU A 190 10.30 -60.06 -21.89
CA GLU A 190 10.95 -60.54 -20.65
C GLU A 190 11.34 -62.02 -20.64
N ILE A 191 10.70 -62.90 -21.42
CA ILE A 191 11.03 -64.35 -21.38
C ILE A 191 12.19 -64.70 -22.33
N PHE A 192 12.28 -64.05 -23.50
CA PHE A 192 13.38 -64.29 -24.46
C PHE A 192 14.72 -63.71 -24.00
N GLY A 193 14.72 -62.65 -23.18
CA GLY A 193 15.93 -62.07 -22.61
C GLY A 193 16.70 -63.07 -21.74
N TRP A 194 16.00 -63.84 -20.91
CA TRP A 194 16.64 -64.85 -20.04
C TRP A 194 17.27 -65.99 -20.83
N PHE A 195 16.65 -66.44 -21.93
CA PHE A 195 17.25 -67.50 -22.76
C PHE A 195 18.50 -67.02 -23.51
N ILE A 196 18.54 -65.74 -23.94
CA ILE A 196 19.73 -65.15 -24.56
C ILE A 196 20.84 -64.95 -23.52
N ILE A 197 20.52 -64.50 -22.31
CA ILE A 197 21.50 -64.29 -21.22
C ILE A 197 22.06 -65.63 -20.73
N ILE A 198 21.22 -66.66 -20.56
CA ILE A 198 21.66 -68.00 -20.17
C ILE A 198 22.49 -68.64 -21.29
N GLY A 199 22.09 -68.49 -22.55
CA GLY A 199 22.84 -68.96 -23.70
C GLY A 199 24.22 -68.30 -23.84
N LEU A 200 24.30 -66.98 -23.64
CA LEU A 200 25.57 -66.24 -23.62
C LEU A 200 26.44 -66.61 -22.42
N GLY A 201 25.84 -66.85 -21.25
CA GLY A 201 26.54 -67.30 -20.05
C GLY A 201 27.20 -68.68 -20.24
N ILE A 202 26.49 -69.62 -20.86
CA ILE A 202 27.03 -70.97 -21.16
C ILE A 202 28.15 -70.89 -22.22
N ALA A 203 27.97 -70.08 -23.26
CA ALA A 203 29.00 -69.85 -24.29
C ALA A 203 30.26 -69.17 -23.72
N PHE A 204 30.11 -68.25 -22.76
CA PHE A 204 31.21 -67.56 -22.10
C PHE A 204 31.99 -68.48 -21.13
N ILE A 205 31.31 -69.39 -20.44
CA ILE A 205 31.94 -70.42 -19.59
C ILE A 205 32.73 -71.41 -20.47
N ALA A 206 32.20 -71.79 -21.64
CA ALA A 206 32.88 -72.67 -22.58
C ALA A 206 34.12 -72.04 -23.23
N ALA A 207 34.14 -70.71 -23.41
CA ALA A 207 35.25 -69.99 -24.03
C ALA A 207 36.44 -69.72 -23.08
N ILE A 208 36.21 -69.64 -21.77
CA ILE A 208 37.21 -69.15 -20.80
C ILE A 208 37.67 -70.26 -19.83
N GLY A 209 36.92 -71.35 -19.69
CA GLY A 209 37.26 -72.44 -18.78
C GLY A 209 37.10 -72.07 -17.29
N LEU A 210 37.78 -72.81 -16.40
CA LEU A 210 37.67 -72.70 -14.94
C LEU A 210 37.74 -71.25 -14.36
N PRO A 211 38.54 -70.31 -14.91
CA PRO A 211 38.57 -68.91 -14.45
C PRO A 211 37.27 -68.14 -14.66
N GLY A 212 36.45 -68.50 -15.66
CA GLY A 212 35.17 -67.84 -15.93
C GLY A 212 34.13 -68.08 -14.82
N LEU A 213 34.21 -69.22 -14.14
CA LEU A 213 33.36 -69.54 -12.99
C LEU A 213 33.65 -68.63 -11.79
N ILE A 214 34.91 -68.22 -11.62
CA ILE A 214 35.32 -67.31 -10.54
C ILE A 214 34.73 -65.92 -10.77
N LEU A 215 34.79 -65.41 -12.01
CA LEU A 215 34.21 -64.11 -12.36
C LEU A 215 32.68 -64.10 -12.14
N LEU A 216 32.00 -65.19 -12.50
CA LEU A 216 30.55 -65.32 -12.33
C LEU A 216 30.16 -65.42 -10.85
N ALA A 217 30.95 -66.12 -10.03
CA ALA A 217 30.78 -66.15 -8.58
C ALA A 217 30.96 -64.75 -7.96
N VAL A 218 31.95 -63.96 -8.41
CA VAL A 218 32.17 -62.59 -7.94
C VAL A 218 30.99 -61.67 -8.29
N ILE A 219 30.50 -61.73 -9.53
CA ILE A 219 29.33 -60.94 -9.96
C ILE A 219 28.09 -61.33 -9.15
N THR A 220 27.91 -62.62 -8.87
CA THR A 220 26.78 -63.11 -8.06
C THR A 220 26.86 -62.61 -6.62
N VAL A 221 28.06 -62.60 -6.02
CA VAL A 221 28.29 -62.04 -4.68
C VAL A 221 28.05 -60.53 -4.64
N ILE A 222 28.47 -59.78 -5.67
CA ILE A 222 28.21 -58.33 -5.78
C ILE A 222 26.71 -58.06 -5.91
N TYR A 223 25.98 -58.84 -6.71
CA TYR A 223 24.53 -58.72 -6.83
C TYR A 223 23.82 -59.00 -5.51
N PHE A 224 24.23 -60.05 -4.79
CA PHE A 224 23.69 -60.35 -3.46
C PHE A 224 24.01 -59.27 -2.42
N LEU A 225 25.21 -58.68 -2.45
CA LEU A 225 25.57 -57.54 -1.60
C LEU A 225 24.68 -56.32 -1.88
N PHE A 226 24.43 -56.00 -3.16
CA PHE A 226 23.55 -54.89 -3.54
C PHE A 226 22.08 -55.14 -3.16
N SER A 227 21.60 -56.37 -3.31
CA SER A 227 20.26 -56.78 -2.88
C SER A 227 20.11 -56.73 -1.36
N TYR A 228 21.17 -57.03 -0.60
CA TYR A 228 21.15 -56.90 0.87
C TYR A 228 21.09 -55.44 1.33
N VAL A 229 21.76 -54.53 0.62
CA VAL A 229 21.73 -53.08 0.90
C VAL A 229 20.35 -52.48 0.66
N SER A 230 19.61 -52.93 -0.37
CA SER A 230 18.25 -52.44 -0.63
C SER A 230 17.22 -52.94 0.40
N VAL A 231 17.39 -54.15 0.94
CA VAL A 231 16.57 -54.68 2.04
C VAL A 231 16.82 -53.91 3.34
N LEU A 232 18.08 -53.55 3.64
CA LEU A 232 18.43 -52.73 4.81
C LEU A 232 17.92 -51.28 4.68
N ALA A 233 17.97 -50.70 3.48
CA ALA A 233 17.43 -49.36 3.21
C ALA A 233 15.90 -49.30 3.42
N ASN A 234 15.16 -50.32 2.99
CA ASN A 234 13.72 -50.42 3.23
C ASN A 234 13.38 -50.57 4.73
N GLY A 235 14.23 -51.25 5.51
CA GLY A 235 14.10 -51.32 6.96
C GLY A 235 14.24 -49.95 7.64
N ILE A 236 15.23 -49.16 7.23
CA ILE A 236 15.49 -47.82 7.78
C ILE A 236 14.37 -46.84 7.42
N ILE A 237 13.88 -46.87 6.17
CA ILE A 237 12.78 -46.00 5.72
C ILE A 237 11.49 -46.30 6.50
N ASN A 238 11.20 -47.56 6.81
CA ASN A 238 10.05 -47.94 7.62
C ASN A 238 10.18 -47.46 9.07
N ILE A 239 11.38 -47.51 9.66
CA ILE A 239 11.64 -46.99 11.02
C ILE A 239 11.49 -45.46 11.05
N ILE A 240 12.04 -44.76 10.07
CA ILE A 240 11.90 -43.29 9.94
C ILE A 240 10.43 -42.91 9.74
N GLY A 241 9.70 -43.64 8.90
CA GLY A 241 8.26 -43.42 8.69
C GLY A 241 7.44 -43.64 9.96
N TRP A 242 7.78 -44.65 10.76
CA TRP A 242 7.13 -44.90 12.05
C TRP A 242 7.43 -43.77 13.07
N LEU A 243 8.68 -43.31 13.15
CA LEU A 243 9.07 -42.18 14.01
C LEU A 243 8.39 -40.87 13.61
N LEU A 244 8.29 -40.58 12.31
CA LEU A 244 7.58 -39.40 11.81
C LEU A 244 6.08 -39.47 12.14
N ARG A 245 5.44 -40.63 12.00
CA ARG A 245 4.03 -40.81 12.39
C ARG A 245 3.82 -40.57 13.90
N LEU A 246 4.72 -41.05 14.75
CA LEU A 246 4.68 -40.76 16.19
C LEU A 246 4.84 -39.27 16.49
N PHE A 247 5.76 -38.60 15.78
CA PHE A 247 5.98 -37.16 15.93
C PHE A 247 4.74 -36.34 15.51
N PHE A 248 4.12 -36.66 14.38
CA PHE A 248 2.89 -35.98 13.94
C PHE A 248 1.70 -36.26 14.86
N ASN A 249 1.55 -37.49 15.37
CA ASN A 249 0.53 -37.81 16.36
C ASN A 249 0.74 -37.05 17.67
N PHE A 250 1.99 -36.88 18.12
CA PHE A 250 2.33 -36.06 19.27
C PHE A 250 1.97 -34.57 19.07
N LEU A 251 2.21 -34.05 17.86
CA LEU A 251 1.90 -32.66 17.52
C LEU A 251 0.38 -32.40 17.50
N ILE A 252 -0.40 -33.35 16.97
CA ILE A 252 -1.87 -33.33 17.02
C ILE A 252 -2.37 -33.40 18.47
N PHE A 253 -1.76 -34.24 19.30
CA PHE A 253 -2.09 -34.37 20.73
C PHE A 253 -1.82 -33.06 21.50
N MET A 254 -0.68 -32.40 21.26
CA MET A 254 -0.35 -31.10 21.87
C MET A 254 -1.32 -30.00 21.41
N PHE A 255 -1.73 -30.01 20.14
CA PHE A 255 -2.72 -29.09 19.62
C PHE A 255 -4.09 -29.30 20.27
N ALA A 256 -4.52 -30.55 20.47
CA ALA A 256 -5.75 -30.88 21.18
C ALA A 256 -5.72 -30.42 22.65
N ILE A 257 -4.59 -30.59 23.35
CA ILE A 257 -4.39 -30.08 24.71
C ILE A 257 -4.48 -28.55 24.75
N SER A 258 -3.91 -27.86 23.76
CA SER A 258 -3.98 -26.39 23.67
C SER A 258 -5.43 -25.90 23.51
N ILE A 259 -6.23 -26.57 22.68
CA ILE A 259 -7.66 -26.27 22.53
C ILE A 259 -8.42 -26.53 23.84
N LEU A 260 -8.18 -27.68 24.49
CA LEU A 260 -8.80 -28.03 25.77
C LEU A 260 -8.41 -27.04 26.88
N SER A 261 -7.17 -26.57 26.91
CA SER A 261 -6.68 -25.54 27.84
C SER A 261 -7.32 -24.18 27.57
N GLY A 262 -7.47 -23.81 26.29
CA GLY A 262 -8.18 -22.60 25.86
C GLY A 262 -9.63 -22.61 26.32
N ILE A 263 -10.35 -23.73 26.11
CA ILE A 263 -11.74 -23.89 26.55
C ILE A 263 -11.83 -23.89 28.09
N TYR A 264 -10.93 -24.59 28.79
CA TYR A 264 -10.88 -24.59 30.25
C TYR A 264 -10.66 -23.17 30.82
N SER A 265 -9.82 -22.35 30.18
CA SER A 265 -9.59 -20.95 30.60
C SER A 265 -10.81 -20.05 30.43
N VAL A 266 -11.66 -20.33 29.44
CA VAL A 266 -12.92 -19.62 29.19
C VAL A 266 -14.00 -20.06 30.18
N VAL A 267 -14.07 -21.35 30.50
CA VAL A 267 -15.07 -21.91 31.42
C VAL A 267 -14.75 -21.59 32.89
N THR A 268 -13.48 -21.62 33.30
CA THR A 268 -13.08 -21.35 34.70
C THR A 268 -12.96 -19.86 35.06
N LYS A 269 -12.97 -18.95 34.08
CA LYS A 269 -13.12 -17.50 34.30
C LYS A 269 -14.57 -17.02 34.27
N SER A 270 -15.55 -17.92 34.46
CA SER A 270 -16.94 -17.53 34.71
C SER A 270 -17.19 -17.31 36.21
N SER A 271 -16.64 -16.22 36.74
CA SER A 271 -17.08 -15.66 38.03
C SER A 271 -17.26 -14.15 37.88
N THR A 272 -18.53 -13.78 37.70
CA THR A 272 -19.13 -12.45 37.92
C THR A 272 -18.28 -11.24 37.57
N ARG A 273 -18.39 -10.77 36.32
CA ARG A 273 -18.34 -9.34 36.02
C ARG A 273 -19.56 -8.97 35.19
N SER A 274 -20.39 -8.13 35.79
CA SER A 274 -21.40 -7.30 35.13
C SER A 274 -20.81 -6.73 33.83
N THR A 275 -21.49 -7.01 32.73
CA THR A 275 -21.25 -6.41 31.42
C THR A 275 -21.69 -4.95 31.46
N GLY A 276 -20.86 -4.10 32.05
CA GLY A 276 -20.79 -2.69 31.69
C GLY A 276 -20.09 -2.61 30.34
N ASN A 277 -20.78 -2.04 29.36
CA ASN A 277 -20.29 -1.81 28.01
C ASN A 277 -18.91 -1.12 28.06
N ILE A 278 -17.87 -1.82 27.61
CA ILE A 278 -16.58 -1.21 27.32
C ILE A 278 -16.77 -0.47 26.00
N ILE A 279 -17.12 0.81 26.12
CA ILE A 279 -16.91 1.82 25.09
C ILE A 279 -15.45 1.65 24.63
N PRO A 280 -15.17 1.45 23.33
CA PRO A 280 -13.79 1.54 22.86
C PRO A 280 -13.30 2.92 23.24
N ASP A 281 -12.29 2.98 24.09
CA ASP A 281 -11.61 4.20 24.48
C ASP A 281 -10.90 4.78 23.24
N GLN A 282 -11.71 5.44 22.40
CA GLN A 282 -11.24 6.47 21.51
C GLN A 282 -11.00 7.72 22.35
N THR A 283 -9.96 7.69 23.18
CA THR A 283 -9.12 8.87 23.26
C THR A 283 -8.57 9.10 21.85
N GLU A 284 -9.32 9.85 21.04
CA GLU A 284 -8.69 10.81 20.15
C GLU A 284 -7.70 11.58 21.02
N PHE A 285 -6.43 11.18 20.96
CA PHE A 285 -5.38 12.15 21.19
C PHE A 285 -5.67 13.25 20.18
N VAL A 286 -6.27 14.33 20.66
CA VAL A 286 -6.19 15.64 20.02
C VAL A 286 -4.74 15.76 19.59
N LYS A 287 -4.49 15.61 18.28
CA LYS A 287 -3.16 15.82 17.73
C LYS A 287 -2.89 17.30 17.93
N GLU A 288 -2.19 17.61 19.02
CA GLU A 288 -1.56 18.90 19.23
C GLU A 288 -0.44 19.03 18.19
N GLU A 289 -0.81 19.29 16.93
CA GLU A 289 0.11 19.86 15.95
C GLU A 289 0.24 21.36 16.28
N THR A 290 0.90 21.67 17.40
CA THR A 290 1.21 23.07 17.74
C THR A 290 2.43 23.48 16.93
N THR A 291 2.20 24.20 15.83
CA THR A 291 3.28 24.90 15.15
C THR A 291 3.81 25.99 16.08
N THR A 292 5.06 25.85 16.50
CA THR A 292 5.74 26.88 17.31
C THR A 292 6.85 27.50 16.48
N GLN A 293 6.75 28.83 16.31
CA GLN A 293 7.88 29.63 15.85
C GLN A 293 8.62 30.14 17.07
N THR A 294 9.76 29.53 17.39
CA THR A 294 10.56 29.93 18.54
C THR A 294 11.78 30.68 18.06
N LYS A 295 11.98 31.91 18.55
CA LYS A 295 13.23 32.65 18.41
C LYS A 295 14.25 32.08 19.39
N LEU A 296 15.29 31.42 18.87
CA LEU A 296 16.41 30.92 19.69
C LEU A 296 17.36 32.07 20.08
N THR A 297 17.45 33.09 19.22
CA THR A 297 18.18 34.35 19.39
C THR A 297 17.48 35.44 18.56
N ASP A 298 17.91 36.71 18.65
CA ASP A 298 17.36 37.81 17.83
C ASP A 298 17.46 37.58 16.31
N SER A 299 18.27 36.61 15.87
CA SER A 299 18.56 36.32 14.45
C SER A 299 18.18 34.93 13.96
N VAL A 300 17.78 34.00 14.83
CA VAL A 300 17.49 32.60 14.45
C VAL A 300 16.08 32.19 14.87
N SER A 301 15.21 31.97 13.88
CA SER A 301 13.84 31.46 14.06
C SER A 301 13.74 30.02 13.56
N ILE A 302 13.15 29.14 14.36
CA ILE A 302 12.84 27.75 14.00
C ILE A 302 11.35 27.59 13.82
N ILE A 303 10.96 26.90 12.75
CA ILE A 303 9.61 26.38 12.55
C ILE A 303 9.62 24.93 13.03
N SER A 304 8.76 24.60 13.99
CA SER A 304 8.73 23.26 14.59
C SER A 304 7.30 22.75 14.76
N HIS A 305 7.12 21.47 14.44
CA HIS A 305 5.87 20.75 14.64
C HIS A 305 6.12 19.55 15.54
N GLN A 306 5.42 19.49 16.66
CA GLN A 306 5.44 18.29 17.51
C GLN A 306 4.55 17.22 16.90
N ARG A 307 5.08 15.99 16.80
CA ARG A 307 4.41 14.85 16.18
C ARG A 307 4.35 13.68 17.14
N VAL A 308 3.22 12.99 17.12
CA VAL A 308 3.01 11.68 17.74
C VAL A 308 2.39 10.77 16.69
N TRP A 309 3.01 9.62 16.41
CA TRP A 309 2.55 8.69 15.37
C TRP A 309 2.81 7.24 15.78
N ARG A 310 2.24 6.31 14.98
CA ARG A 310 2.43 4.86 15.13
C ARG A 310 3.09 4.27 13.90
N ASP A 311 3.99 3.30 14.09
CA ASP A 311 4.43 2.41 13.00
C ASP A 311 3.43 1.27 12.74
N TYR A 312 3.78 0.38 11.81
CA TYR A 312 2.93 -0.76 11.42
C TYR A 312 2.73 -1.79 12.54
N ASN A 313 3.68 -1.85 13.48
CA ASN A 313 3.63 -2.71 14.65
C ASN A 313 2.93 -2.03 15.85
N GLN A 314 2.27 -0.89 15.63
CA GLN A 314 1.59 -0.09 16.65
C GLN A 314 2.50 0.54 17.71
N ASN A 315 3.83 0.58 17.50
CA ASN A 315 4.72 1.29 18.40
C ASN A 315 4.49 2.80 18.29
N ILE A 316 4.39 3.50 19.41
CA ILE A 316 4.16 4.94 19.45
C ILE A 316 5.49 5.69 19.54
N TYR A 317 5.70 6.64 18.64
CA TYR A 317 6.85 7.55 18.65
C TYR A 317 6.40 8.99 18.82
N ARG A 318 7.30 9.80 19.40
CA ARG A 318 7.12 11.25 19.55
C ARG A 318 8.41 11.97 19.18
N GLY A 319 8.29 13.04 18.42
CA GLY A 319 9.44 13.84 17.97
C GLY A 319 9.01 15.16 17.37
N ASN A 320 9.96 16.09 17.27
CA ASN A 320 9.73 17.37 16.61
C ASN A 320 10.31 17.31 15.19
N LEU A 321 9.49 17.69 14.21
CA LEU A 321 9.94 17.97 12.85
C LEU A 321 10.21 19.47 12.77
N SER A 322 11.49 19.85 12.71
CA SER A 322 11.91 21.24 12.81
C SER A 322 12.85 21.62 11.68
N VAL A 323 12.75 22.87 11.22
CA VAL A 323 13.64 23.48 10.24
C VAL A 323 13.88 24.95 10.58
N LEU A 324 14.99 25.50 10.11
CA LEU A 324 15.25 26.93 10.22
C LEU A 324 14.33 27.71 9.28
N SER A 325 13.78 28.82 9.75
CA SER A 325 13.00 29.73 8.90
C SER A 325 13.84 30.29 7.75
N SER A 326 15.15 30.49 7.96
CA SER A 326 16.09 30.87 6.90
C SER A 326 16.23 29.79 5.81
N ASP A 327 16.26 28.52 6.21
CA ASP A 327 16.36 27.39 5.27
C ASP A 327 15.06 27.21 4.49
N PHE A 328 13.91 27.42 5.13
CA PHE A 328 12.62 27.48 4.46
C PHE A 328 12.61 28.55 3.36
N ASN A 329 13.00 29.79 3.70
CA ASN A 329 13.04 30.89 2.73
C ASN A 329 14.01 30.61 1.59
N ALA A 330 15.20 30.05 1.89
CA ALA A 330 16.18 29.70 0.86
C ALA A 330 15.68 28.57 -0.05
N SER A 331 14.95 27.59 0.50
CA SER A 331 14.37 26.50 -0.28
C SER A 331 13.24 26.97 -1.19
N PHE A 332 12.32 27.78 -0.66
CA PHE A 332 11.26 28.43 -1.41
C PHE A 332 11.80 29.30 -2.56
N GLN A 333 12.83 30.12 -2.29
CA GLN A 333 13.47 30.94 -3.32
C GLN A 333 14.13 30.08 -4.41
N HIS A 334 14.88 29.04 -4.02
CA HIS A 334 15.52 28.14 -4.97
C HIS A 334 14.50 27.51 -5.92
N ARG A 335 13.42 26.90 -5.38
CA ARG A 335 12.36 26.29 -6.19
C ARG A 335 11.76 27.29 -7.18
N ASN A 336 11.42 28.50 -6.73
CA ASN A 336 10.81 29.51 -7.60
C ASN A 336 11.75 30.04 -8.69
N LEU A 337 13.06 30.07 -8.43
CA LEU A 337 14.07 30.49 -9.40
C LEU A 337 14.45 29.40 -10.42
N THR A 338 14.23 28.11 -10.10
CA THR A 338 14.43 27.04 -11.09
C THR A 338 13.49 27.21 -12.28
N ASN A 339 13.94 26.82 -13.49
CA ASN A 339 13.15 26.97 -14.72
C ASN A 339 13.17 25.69 -15.55
N TYR A 340 12.47 24.68 -15.08
CA TYR A 340 12.19 23.45 -15.82
C TYR A 340 10.85 23.54 -16.55
N ARG A 341 10.73 22.85 -17.67
CA ARG A 341 9.46 22.58 -18.34
C ARG A 341 9.15 21.10 -18.17
N LEU A 342 8.06 20.75 -17.51
CA LEU A 342 7.79 19.39 -17.06
C LEU A 342 6.88 18.64 -18.05
N TYR A 343 7.48 18.08 -19.10
CA TYR A 343 6.78 17.31 -20.15
C TYR A 343 7.10 15.81 -20.12
N ASP A 344 8.16 15.40 -19.44
CA ASP A 344 8.63 14.02 -19.39
C ASP A 344 9.33 13.68 -18.05
N ASP A 345 9.57 12.39 -17.84
CA ASP A 345 10.21 11.86 -16.63
C ASP A 345 11.61 12.44 -16.39
N TYR A 346 12.34 12.80 -17.45
CA TYR A 346 13.68 13.34 -17.34
C TYR A 346 13.66 14.74 -16.72
N GLN A 347 12.73 15.60 -17.11
CA GLN A 347 12.60 16.94 -16.54
C GLN A 347 12.15 16.89 -15.07
N TRP A 348 11.24 15.98 -14.73
CA TRP A 348 10.88 15.71 -13.33
C TRP A 348 12.08 15.23 -12.51
N THR A 349 12.90 14.34 -13.07
CA THR A 349 14.14 13.86 -12.45
C THR A 349 15.10 15.03 -12.15
N GLN A 350 15.29 15.95 -13.11
CA GLN A 350 16.14 17.13 -12.90
C GLN A 350 15.60 18.06 -11.81
N LEU A 351 14.28 18.28 -11.78
CA LEU A 351 13.63 19.06 -10.73
C LEU A 351 13.88 18.42 -9.36
N TYR A 352 13.59 17.13 -9.17
CA TYR A 352 13.79 16.49 -7.87
C TYR A 352 15.25 16.50 -7.43
N HIS A 353 16.19 16.23 -8.35
CA HIS A 353 17.61 16.38 -8.05
C HIS A 353 17.97 17.80 -7.60
N SER A 354 17.41 18.83 -8.23
CA SER A 354 17.64 20.23 -7.86
C SER A 354 17.11 20.55 -6.45
N LEU A 355 15.89 20.13 -6.13
CA LEU A 355 15.28 20.35 -4.81
C LEU A 355 16.07 19.64 -3.70
N ILE A 356 16.42 18.37 -3.91
CA ILE A 356 17.14 17.57 -2.92
C ILE A 356 18.56 18.08 -2.71
N ASN A 357 19.27 18.42 -3.79
CA ASN A 357 20.65 18.92 -3.66
C ASN A 357 20.71 20.24 -2.89
N ASN A 358 19.68 21.09 -3.04
CA ASN A 358 19.54 22.32 -2.27
C ASN A 358 19.24 22.05 -0.79
N ASP A 359 18.47 21.00 -0.46
CA ASP A 359 17.93 20.79 0.88
C ASP A 359 18.62 19.71 1.72
N LYS A 360 19.48 18.88 1.12
CA LYS A 360 20.14 17.72 1.79
C LYS A 360 20.88 18.04 3.10
N ASN A 361 21.28 19.29 3.31
CA ASN A 361 21.99 19.74 4.51
C ASN A 361 21.14 20.64 5.43
N LYS A 362 19.88 20.90 5.08
CA LYS A 362 18.96 21.81 5.79
C LYS A 362 17.95 21.09 6.68
N LEU A 363 17.99 19.75 6.69
CA LEU A 363 17.12 18.88 7.50
C LEU A 363 17.77 18.38 8.79
N GLU A 364 18.85 19.01 9.26
CA GLU A 364 19.67 18.48 10.36
C GLU A 364 18.86 18.19 11.64
N TYR A 365 17.91 19.06 11.99
CA TYR A 365 17.04 18.85 13.15
C TYR A 365 16.15 17.62 13.00
N VAL A 366 15.56 17.41 11.82
CA VAL A 366 14.76 16.20 11.52
C VAL A 366 15.63 14.95 11.61
N ILE A 367 16.83 14.98 11.02
CA ILE A 367 17.78 13.87 11.07
C ILE A 367 18.16 13.54 12.52
N LYS A 368 18.46 14.55 13.34
CA LYS A 368 18.76 14.37 14.78
C LYS A 368 17.56 13.79 15.55
N THR A 369 16.35 14.24 15.27
CA THR A 369 15.13 13.70 15.89
C THR A 369 15.00 12.20 15.59
N PHE A 370 15.08 11.80 14.33
CA PHE A 370 14.93 10.38 13.96
C PHE A 370 16.09 9.52 14.46
N ASP A 371 17.32 10.00 14.42
CA ASP A 371 18.49 9.30 14.99
C ASP A 371 18.32 9.09 16.52
N SER A 372 17.86 10.11 17.25
CA SER A 372 17.59 10.02 18.68
C SER A 372 16.49 8.98 18.98
N ILE A 373 15.41 8.98 18.22
CA ILE A 373 14.33 7.99 18.37
C ILE A 373 14.85 6.57 18.09
N SER A 374 15.64 6.41 17.02
CA SER A 374 16.24 5.13 16.64
C SER A 374 17.11 4.54 17.75
N ARG A 375 18.05 5.33 18.27
CA ARG A 375 18.98 4.90 19.32
C ARG A 375 18.26 4.57 20.62
N LYS A 376 17.28 5.40 21.02
CA LYS A 376 16.49 5.18 22.23
C LYS A 376 15.72 3.86 22.19
N ASN A 377 15.15 3.53 21.03
CA ASN A 377 14.34 2.32 20.86
C ASN A 377 15.12 1.13 20.27
N GLN A 378 16.43 1.29 20.06
CA GLN A 378 17.32 0.26 19.50
C GLN A 378 16.79 -0.32 18.17
N LEU A 379 16.27 0.55 17.30
CA LEU A 379 15.64 0.12 16.05
C LEU A 379 16.67 -0.46 15.08
N ASN A 380 16.34 -1.61 14.48
CA ASN A 380 17.13 -2.16 13.39
C ASN A 380 16.87 -1.39 12.07
N LYS A 381 17.61 -1.73 11.01
CA LYS A 381 17.53 -1.03 9.72
C LYS A 381 16.11 -1.04 9.12
N THR A 382 15.37 -2.13 9.25
CA THR A 382 13.98 -2.23 8.76
C THR A 382 13.04 -1.37 9.61
N GLN A 383 13.07 -1.56 10.93
CA GLN A 383 12.23 -0.82 11.88
C GLN A 383 12.45 0.69 11.82
N PHE A 384 13.69 1.12 11.62
CA PHE A 384 13.99 2.54 11.44
C PHE A 384 13.33 3.13 10.19
N ALA A 385 13.41 2.41 9.06
CA ALA A 385 12.77 2.87 7.83
C ALA A 385 11.24 2.93 8.00
N GLU A 386 10.64 1.93 8.66
CA GLU A 386 9.21 1.89 8.97
C GLU A 386 8.80 3.05 9.89
N MET A 387 9.59 3.33 10.93
CA MET A 387 9.37 4.47 11.83
C MET A 387 9.40 5.82 11.09
N VAL A 388 10.34 6.00 10.16
CA VAL A 388 10.46 7.22 9.36
C VAL A 388 9.31 7.35 8.36
N VAL A 389 9.02 6.31 7.58
CA VAL A 389 7.97 6.38 6.54
C VAL A 389 6.58 6.50 7.17
N SER A 390 6.30 5.75 8.24
CA SER A 390 5.03 5.89 8.97
C SER A 390 4.84 7.28 9.59
N CYS A 391 5.92 7.96 10.01
CA CYS A 391 5.85 9.35 10.45
C CYS A 391 5.32 10.28 9.35
N ILE A 392 5.79 10.10 8.12
CA ILE A 392 5.40 10.93 6.98
C ILE A 392 4.01 10.54 6.46
N GLN A 393 3.68 9.24 6.42
CA GLN A 393 2.34 8.75 6.12
C GLN A 393 1.29 9.27 7.10
N ASP A 394 1.66 9.45 8.37
CA ASP A 394 0.78 9.96 9.42
C ASP A 394 0.41 11.45 9.25
N ILE A 395 1.19 12.22 8.48
CA ILE A 395 0.84 13.59 8.08
C ILE A 395 -0.40 13.52 7.17
N PRO A 396 -1.43 14.36 7.36
CA PRO A 396 -2.57 14.42 6.43
C PRO A 396 -2.14 14.77 5.01
N TYR A 397 -2.73 14.10 4.01
CA TYR A 397 -2.45 14.40 2.62
C TYR A 397 -2.99 15.78 2.25
N ALA A 398 -2.18 16.59 1.57
CA ALA A 398 -2.61 17.89 1.06
C ALA A 398 -2.21 18.04 -0.41
N LEU A 399 -3.13 18.57 -1.21
CA LEU A 399 -2.84 18.91 -2.60
C LEU A 399 -1.79 20.02 -2.66
N VAL A 400 -0.80 19.86 -3.54
CA VAL A 400 0.20 20.89 -3.82
C VAL A 400 -0.01 21.33 -5.26
N LEU A 401 -0.55 22.52 -5.45
CA LEU A 401 -1.01 22.95 -6.77
C LEU A 401 -0.25 24.17 -7.27
N GLN A 402 -0.04 24.22 -8.59
CA GLN A 402 0.60 25.34 -9.27
C GLN A 402 -0.25 26.61 -9.17
N GLU A 403 -1.56 26.47 -9.39
CA GLU A 403 -2.53 27.55 -9.25
C GLU A 403 -3.09 27.62 -7.82
N GLN A 404 -3.97 28.58 -7.57
CA GLN A 404 -4.67 28.72 -6.29
C GLN A 404 -5.58 27.53 -5.99
N CYS A 405 -5.80 27.24 -4.70
CA CYS A 405 -6.72 26.21 -4.21
C CYS A 405 -8.21 26.55 -4.47
N LYS A 406 -8.59 26.67 -5.74
CA LYS A 406 -9.94 26.98 -6.21
C LYS A 406 -10.35 25.95 -7.25
N SER A 407 -11.43 25.23 -6.97
CA SER A 407 -11.90 24.11 -7.80
C SER A 407 -12.18 24.50 -9.26
N ASN A 408 -12.60 25.74 -9.52
CA ASN A 408 -12.88 26.25 -10.85
C ASN A 408 -11.64 26.48 -11.74
N LEU A 409 -10.44 26.46 -11.18
CA LEU A 409 -9.18 26.62 -11.93
C LEU A 409 -8.65 25.32 -12.51
N TYR A 410 -9.22 24.18 -12.13
CA TYR A 410 -8.78 22.86 -12.57
C TYR A 410 -9.84 22.22 -13.45
N GLU A 411 -9.44 21.39 -14.40
CA GLU A 411 -10.37 20.55 -15.17
C GLU A 411 -10.56 19.19 -14.51
N ASP A 412 -9.52 18.68 -13.85
CA ASP A 412 -9.49 17.38 -13.22
C ASP A 412 -10.54 17.24 -12.11
N ASN A 413 -11.43 16.25 -12.27
CA ASN A 413 -12.54 16.01 -11.35
C ASN A 413 -12.07 15.54 -9.98
N SER A 414 -10.95 14.82 -9.88
CA SER A 414 -10.41 14.37 -8.59
C SER A 414 -9.90 15.56 -7.77
N ILE A 415 -9.17 16.49 -8.41
CA ILE A 415 -8.72 17.74 -7.77
C ILE A 415 -9.92 18.58 -7.34
N LYS A 416 -10.93 18.75 -8.22
CA LYS A 416 -12.17 19.46 -7.87
C LYS A 416 -12.83 18.85 -6.65
N GLN A 417 -13.07 17.55 -6.65
CA GLN A 417 -13.74 16.84 -5.56
C GLN A 417 -12.96 16.97 -4.26
N GLN A 418 -11.63 16.85 -4.30
CA GLN A 418 -10.82 17.00 -3.10
C GLN A 418 -10.83 18.43 -2.56
N LEU A 419 -10.79 19.45 -3.43
CA LEU A 419 -10.94 20.85 -3.02
C LEU A 419 -12.33 21.17 -2.47
N TYR A 420 -13.39 20.56 -3.02
CA TYR A 420 -14.75 20.65 -2.47
C TYR A 420 -14.86 19.97 -1.10
N LYS A 421 -14.23 18.80 -0.92
CA LYS A 421 -14.21 18.07 0.36
C LYS A 421 -13.44 18.84 1.43
N CYS A 422 -12.29 19.42 1.09
CA CYS A 422 -11.45 20.14 2.03
C CYS A 422 -10.57 21.19 1.32
N GLN A 423 -11.03 22.45 1.32
CA GLN A 423 -10.27 23.54 0.73
C GLN A 423 -8.96 23.82 1.51
N GLU A 424 -8.96 23.60 2.82
CA GLU A 424 -7.78 23.80 3.69
C GLU A 424 -6.71 22.71 3.51
N CYS A 425 -7.08 21.56 2.93
CA CYS A 425 -6.20 20.43 2.60
C CYS A 425 -5.43 20.66 1.28
N CYS A 426 -5.14 21.92 0.98
CA CYS A 426 -4.41 22.34 -0.20
C CYS A 426 -3.41 23.45 0.15
N ILE A 427 -2.35 23.52 -0.64
CA ILE A 427 -1.47 24.67 -0.77
C ILE A 427 -1.33 25.00 -2.27
N GLY A 428 -1.73 26.23 -2.61
CA GLY A 428 -1.72 26.73 -3.98
C GLY A 428 -0.53 27.65 -4.23
N ASP A 429 -0.42 28.14 -5.47
CA ASP A 429 0.65 29.02 -5.92
C ASP A 429 2.05 28.38 -5.74
N VAL A 430 2.11 27.05 -5.75
CA VAL A 430 3.35 26.29 -5.62
C VAL A 430 3.84 25.91 -7.01
N LYS A 431 4.79 26.69 -7.55
CA LYS A 431 5.48 26.37 -8.79
C LYS A 431 5.85 24.88 -8.88
N TYR A 432 5.50 24.27 -10.01
CA TYR A 432 5.59 22.84 -10.33
C TYR A 432 4.57 21.91 -9.67
N GLY A 433 3.84 22.36 -8.65
CA GLY A 433 2.92 21.49 -7.88
C GLY A 433 3.69 20.53 -6.98
N VAL A 434 4.89 20.89 -6.55
CA VAL A 434 5.71 20.09 -5.62
C VAL A 434 6.48 21.02 -4.70
N GLN A 435 6.60 20.66 -3.42
CA GLN A 435 7.42 21.39 -2.47
C GLN A 435 8.77 20.74 -2.26
N ALA A 436 9.79 21.55 -1.99
CA ALA A 436 11.09 21.04 -1.57
C ALA A 436 11.01 20.40 -0.16
N PRO A 437 11.96 19.51 0.21
CA PRO A 437 11.95 18.83 1.50
C PRO A 437 11.78 19.76 2.71
N VAL A 438 12.48 20.89 2.75
CA VAL A 438 12.41 21.84 3.88
C VAL A 438 11.07 22.57 3.92
N GLU A 439 10.51 22.91 2.75
CA GLU A 439 9.20 23.56 2.64
C GLU A 439 8.10 22.67 3.21
N PHE A 440 8.13 21.37 2.87
CA PHE A 440 7.16 20.42 3.40
C PHE A 440 7.28 20.26 4.92
N VAL A 441 8.49 20.15 5.47
CA VAL A 441 8.66 20.08 6.93
C VAL A 441 8.17 21.35 7.62
N ALA A 442 8.29 22.52 6.98
CA ALA A 442 7.86 23.79 7.55
C ALA A 442 6.34 23.92 7.70
N ASN A 443 5.52 23.30 6.84
CA ASN A 443 4.07 23.48 6.86
C ASN A 443 3.24 22.19 6.92
N LEU A 444 3.87 21.03 6.75
CA LEU A 444 3.26 19.70 6.75
C LEU A 444 2.13 19.50 5.74
N LYS A 445 2.07 20.33 4.68
CA LYS A 445 1.18 20.14 3.54
C LYS A 445 1.97 19.48 2.43
N GLY A 446 1.62 18.26 2.02
CA GLY A 446 2.37 17.56 0.98
C GLY A 446 1.57 16.45 0.32
N ASP A 447 1.73 16.39 -0.99
CA ASP A 447 1.18 15.39 -1.89
C ASP A 447 2.17 14.23 -2.10
N CYS A 448 1.89 13.35 -3.06
CA CYS A 448 2.70 12.15 -3.31
C CYS A 448 4.16 12.51 -3.65
N ASP A 449 4.40 13.47 -4.55
CA ASP A 449 5.74 13.88 -4.96
C ASP A 449 6.51 14.55 -3.82
N THR A 450 5.86 15.48 -3.11
CA THR A 450 6.47 16.18 -1.99
C THR A 450 6.93 15.21 -0.89
N ARG A 451 6.11 14.20 -0.58
CA ARG A 451 6.42 13.17 0.43
C ARG A 451 7.57 12.28 0.02
N THR A 452 7.59 11.77 -1.22
CA THR A 452 8.64 10.86 -1.69
C THR A 452 9.98 11.57 -1.80
N VAL A 453 9.99 12.83 -2.22
CA VAL A 453 11.20 13.68 -2.28
C VAL A 453 11.78 13.92 -0.88
N LEU A 454 10.96 14.21 0.13
CA LEU A 454 11.41 14.30 1.53
C LEU A 454 11.96 12.96 2.04
N LEU A 455 11.20 11.88 1.87
CA LEU A 455 11.58 10.55 2.35
C LEU A 455 12.89 10.06 1.71
N PHE A 456 13.06 10.26 0.41
CA PHE A 456 14.32 9.97 -0.26
C PHE A 456 15.48 10.77 0.36
N THR A 457 15.29 12.07 0.61
CA THR A 457 16.32 12.93 1.21
C THR A 457 16.74 12.44 2.59
N ILE A 458 15.78 12.05 3.42
CA ILE A 458 16.03 11.58 4.79
C ILE A 458 16.69 10.19 4.76
N LEU A 459 16.10 9.21 4.09
CA LEU A 459 16.59 7.84 4.08
C LEU A 459 17.95 7.71 3.39
N SER A 460 18.20 8.48 2.33
CA SER A 460 19.54 8.54 1.72
C SER A 460 20.60 9.06 2.68
N LYS A 461 20.28 10.04 3.53
CA LYS A 461 21.19 10.56 4.57
C LYS A 461 21.56 9.49 5.60
N PHE A 462 20.65 8.56 5.89
CA PHE A 462 20.90 7.40 6.76
C PHE A 462 21.53 6.19 6.04
N GLY A 463 21.95 6.35 4.77
CA GLY A 463 22.65 5.30 4.03
C GLY A 463 21.73 4.17 3.53
N TYR A 464 20.42 4.44 3.40
CA TYR A 464 19.52 3.50 2.76
C TYR A 464 19.73 3.51 1.25
N ASP A 465 19.54 2.32 0.65
CA ASP A 465 19.49 2.16 -0.79
C ASP A 465 18.03 2.35 -1.24
N VAL A 466 17.70 3.57 -1.67
CA VAL A 466 16.34 4.07 -1.87
C VAL A 466 16.19 4.74 -3.23
N ALA A 467 14.98 4.71 -3.77
CA ALA A 467 14.61 5.29 -5.04
C ALA A 467 13.26 6.02 -4.95
N VAL A 468 13.05 7.00 -5.82
CA VAL A 468 11.73 7.59 -6.08
C VAL A 468 11.27 7.09 -7.43
N LEU A 469 10.06 6.52 -7.44
CA LEU A 469 9.39 6.08 -8.65
C LEU A 469 8.27 7.06 -8.95
N GLY A 470 8.25 7.58 -10.18
CA GLY A 470 7.19 8.44 -10.67
C GLY A 470 6.51 7.79 -11.86
N SER A 471 5.24 8.12 -12.06
CA SER A 471 4.46 7.60 -13.18
C SER A 471 3.56 8.71 -13.73
N LEU A 472 3.88 9.20 -14.92
CA LEU A 472 3.03 10.15 -15.65
C LEU A 472 1.63 9.56 -15.95
N PRO A 473 1.48 8.29 -16.39
CA PRO A 473 0.15 7.70 -16.62
C PRO A 473 -0.71 7.62 -15.35
N TYR A 474 -0.09 7.29 -14.21
CA TYR A 474 -0.80 7.23 -12.93
C TYR A 474 -0.89 8.58 -12.22
N GLN A 475 -0.18 9.60 -12.71
CA GLN A 475 -0.04 10.92 -12.05
C GLN A 475 0.31 10.78 -10.57
N HIS A 476 1.27 9.89 -10.29
CA HIS A 476 1.56 9.45 -8.93
C HIS A 476 3.04 9.18 -8.71
N SER A 477 3.43 9.24 -7.43
CA SER A 477 4.80 9.13 -6.97
C SER A 477 4.88 8.28 -5.72
N ILE A 478 5.76 7.29 -5.73
CA ILE A 478 5.96 6.37 -4.61
C ILE A 478 7.45 6.23 -4.30
N LEU A 479 7.73 5.84 -3.06
CA LEU A 479 9.09 5.48 -2.65
C LEU A 479 9.35 4.03 -3.06
N ALA A 480 10.61 3.66 -3.27
CA ALA A 480 11.01 2.26 -3.35
C ALA A 480 12.33 2.04 -2.62
N ILE A 481 12.46 0.94 -1.89
CA ILE A 481 13.61 0.73 -0.99
C ILE A 481 14.15 -0.70 -1.09
N ASN A 482 15.47 -0.83 -1.10
CA ASN A 482 16.15 -2.12 -1.13
C ASN A 482 16.40 -2.61 0.32
N LEU A 483 15.35 -3.20 0.87
CA LEU A 483 15.30 -3.88 2.17
C LEU A 483 14.61 -5.24 2.00
N PRO A 484 14.79 -6.19 2.93
CA PRO A 484 14.28 -7.56 2.81
C PRO A 484 12.77 -7.64 3.09
N TYR A 485 11.96 -6.96 2.29
CA TYR A 485 10.50 -7.00 2.35
C TYR A 485 9.92 -8.06 1.41
N ASN A 486 8.60 -8.22 1.44
CA ASN A 486 7.82 -9.02 0.50
C ASN A 486 6.91 -8.09 -0.32
N GLY A 487 6.27 -8.61 -1.37
CA GLY A 487 5.31 -7.85 -2.17
C GLY A 487 5.91 -7.22 -3.44
N ILE A 488 5.29 -6.13 -3.90
CA ILE A 488 5.58 -5.50 -5.19
C ILE A 488 6.91 -4.74 -5.15
N TYR A 489 7.77 -4.99 -6.14
CA TYR A 489 9.08 -4.37 -6.25
C TYR A 489 9.40 -3.99 -7.69
N LYS A 490 10.32 -3.02 -7.85
CA LYS A 490 10.95 -2.70 -9.12
C LYS A 490 12.40 -3.20 -9.12
N SER A 491 12.80 -3.90 -10.18
CA SER A 491 14.17 -4.35 -10.35
C SER A 491 15.02 -3.22 -10.94
N ILE A 492 16.04 -2.76 -10.21
CA ILE A 492 16.94 -1.69 -10.64
C ILE A 492 18.38 -2.18 -10.47
N LYS A 493 19.13 -2.26 -11.57
CA LYS A 493 20.52 -2.76 -11.61
C LYS A 493 20.69 -4.13 -10.90
N GLY A 494 19.71 -5.03 -11.01
CA GLY A 494 19.76 -6.37 -10.42
C GLY A 494 19.37 -6.46 -8.94
N LYS A 495 19.08 -5.32 -8.29
CA LYS A 495 18.57 -5.25 -6.92
C LYS A 495 17.05 -5.08 -6.93
N ARG A 496 16.37 -5.61 -5.91
CA ARG A 496 14.92 -5.43 -5.71
C ARG A 496 14.67 -4.22 -4.83
N TYR A 497 13.92 -3.26 -5.34
CA TYR A 497 13.44 -2.11 -4.58
C TYR A 497 11.95 -2.27 -4.35
N TYR A 498 11.56 -2.62 -3.13
CA TYR A 498 10.17 -2.82 -2.76
C TYR A 498 9.47 -1.47 -2.71
N THR A 499 8.33 -1.39 -3.40
CA THR A 499 7.51 -0.18 -3.51
C THR A 499 6.92 0.20 -2.16
N TRP A 500 6.67 1.48 -1.94
CA TRP A 500 6.13 1.95 -0.68
C TRP A 500 5.25 3.17 -0.95
N GLU A 501 3.94 2.96 -0.83
CA GLU A 501 2.93 4.02 -0.91
C GLU A 501 3.07 4.96 0.30
N THR A 502 3.03 6.27 0.09
CA THR A 502 3.32 7.27 1.13
C THR A 502 2.16 8.23 1.40
N THR A 503 1.08 8.15 0.63
CA THR A 503 -0.03 9.10 0.66
C THR A 503 -1.04 8.86 1.76
N ALA A 504 -1.13 7.63 2.29
CA ALA A 504 -1.99 7.31 3.42
C ALA A 504 -1.28 6.46 4.48
N LYS A 505 -1.90 6.39 5.66
CA LYS A 505 -1.41 5.61 6.79
C LYS A 505 -1.56 4.12 6.55
N GLY A 506 -0.62 3.34 7.07
CA GLY A 506 -0.72 1.87 7.14
C GLY A 506 -0.37 1.16 5.84
N PHE A 507 0.06 1.86 4.79
CA PHE A 507 0.62 1.20 3.61
C PHE A 507 2.01 0.65 3.93
N GLU A 508 2.08 -0.67 4.11
CA GLU A 508 3.34 -1.39 4.31
C GLU A 508 4.16 -1.48 3.02
N PRO A 509 5.50 -1.66 3.12
CA PRO A 509 6.35 -1.92 1.97
C PRO A 509 5.87 -3.12 1.15
N GLY A 510 5.83 -2.95 -0.16
CA GLY A 510 5.39 -3.94 -1.14
C GLY A 510 3.88 -3.99 -1.35
N VAL A 511 3.10 -3.17 -0.64
CA VAL A 511 1.65 -3.04 -0.82
C VAL A 511 1.34 -1.83 -1.69
N LEU A 512 0.70 -2.07 -2.83
CA LEU A 512 0.14 -1.05 -3.71
C LEU A 512 -1.28 -1.44 -4.10
N ASN A 513 -2.11 -0.44 -4.41
CA ASN A 513 -3.40 -0.70 -5.05
C ASN A 513 -3.16 -1.45 -6.38
N PRO A 514 -3.88 -2.55 -6.66
CA PRO A 514 -3.80 -3.28 -7.93
C PRO A 514 -3.84 -2.40 -9.19
N GLU A 515 -4.58 -1.29 -9.17
CA GLU A 515 -4.73 -0.36 -10.29
C GLU A 515 -3.42 0.34 -10.68
N ILE A 516 -2.52 0.55 -9.70
CA ILE A 516 -1.22 1.19 -9.89
C ILE A 516 -0.04 0.21 -9.76
N SER A 517 -0.33 -1.09 -9.72
CA SER A 517 0.67 -2.14 -9.44
C SER A 517 1.53 -2.53 -10.65
N ASN A 518 1.20 -2.08 -11.87
CA ASN A 518 1.97 -2.41 -13.07
C ASN A 518 3.31 -1.65 -13.11
N MET A 519 4.38 -2.34 -12.68
CA MET A 519 5.72 -1.78 -12.56
C MET A 519 6.36 -1.31 -13.87
N ASP A 520 5.84 -1.69 -15.04
CA ASP A 520 6.33 -1.21 -16.33
C ASP A 520 5.94 0.26 -16.60
N LEU A 521 4.90 0.77 -15.94
CA LEU A 521 4.43 2.15 -16.05
C LEU A 521 5.10 3.11 -15.06
N TRP A 522 6.04 2.61 -14.25
CA TRP A 522 6.80 3.39 -13.29
C TRP A 522 8.20 3.68 -13.83
N SER A 523 8.62 4.93 -13.78
CA SER A 523 9.97 5.39 -14.12
C SER A 523 10.77 5.64 -12.85
N VAL A 524 12.07 5.39 -12.89
CA VAL A 524 12.97 5.70 -11.76
C VAL A 524 13.42 7.15 -11.92
N HIS A 525 12.94 8.04 -11.05
CA HIS A 525 13.34 9.45 -11.07
C HIS A 525 14.60 9.67 -10.26
N LEU A 526 14.69 9.03 -9.09
CA LEU A 526 15.85 9.12 -8.22
C LEU A 526 16.28 7.74 -7.76
N ILE A 527 17.58 7.57 -7.55
CA ILE A 527 18.15 6.39 -6.92
C ILE A 527 19.44 6.80 -6.20
N THR A 528 19.65 6.27 -5.00
CA THR A 528 20.92 6.43 -4.29
C THR A 528 22.02 5.66 -5.00
N ASN A 529 23.12 6.32 -5.33
CA ASN A 529 24.30 5.68 -5.88
C ASN A 529 25.15 5.07 -4.75
N ASN A 530 24.65 4.00 -4.14
CA ASN A 530 25.47 3.16 -3.28
C ASN A 530 26.13 2.09 -4.17
N ASN A 531 27.36 2.40 -4.61
CA ASN A 531 28.25 1.44 -5.27
C ASN A 531 28.59 0.29 -4.32
#